data_AF-A0A962XZE6-F1
#
_entry.id   AF-A0A962XZE6-F1
#
_cell.length_a   1.000
_cell.length_b   1.000
_cell.length_c   1.000
_cell.angle_alpha   90.00
_cell.angle_beta   90.00
_cell.angle_gamma   90.00
#
_symmetry.space_group_name_H-M   'P 1'
#
loop_
_entity.id
_entity.type
_entity.pdbx_description
1 polymer ?
#
loop_
_entity_poly.entity_id
_entity_poly.type
_entity_poly.pdbx_seq_one_letter_code
_entity_poly.pdbx_strand_id
1 'polypeptide(L)' 'AGDKRKFTLAYLARAVTPGVYQQPAVYVEDMYKPWQFGRGSMGTVKVE' A
#
# COMPACT_ATOMS: atom_id res chain seq x y z
N ALA A 1 -5.45 -15.83 -23.65
CA ALA A 1 -5.19 -14.48 -23.10
C ALA A 1 -5.59 -14.50 -21.63
N GLY A 2 -4.65 -14.25 -20.72
CA GLY A 2 -4.83 -14.49 -19.28
C GLY A 2 -5.87 -13.58 -18.66
N ASP A 3 -6.79 -14.17 -17.91
CA ASP A 3 -7.82 -13.49 -17.13
C ASP A 3 -7.19 -12.49 -16.14
N LYS A 4 -7.73 -11.27 -16.05
CA LYS A 4 -7.21 -10.22 -15.15
C LYS A 4 -7.58 -10.57 -13.71
N ARG A 5 -6.76 -11.38 -13.06
CA ARG A 5 -6.96 -11.78 -11.67
C ARG A 5 -6.84 -10.54 -10.76
N LYS A 6 -7.96 -10.18 -10.13
CA LYS A 6 -7.97 -9.23 -9.01
C LYS A 6 -7.43 -9.95 -7.78
N PHE A 7 -6.54 -9.31 -7.04
CA PHE A 7 -6.04 -9.82 -5.76
C PHE A 7 -6.31 -8.77 -4.67
N THR A 8 -6.57 -9.25 -3.46
CA THR A 8 -6.89 -8.43 -2.29
C THR A 8 -6.04 -8.91 -1.12
N LEU A 9 -5.42 -7.98 -0.41
CA LEU A 9 -4.63 -8.25 0.79
C LEU A 9 -5.20 -7.44 1.96
N ALA A 10 -5.13 -7.99 3.17
CA ALA A 10 -5.52 -7.33 4.40
C ALA A 10 -4.53 -7.68 5.52
N TYR A 11 -4.31 -6.75 6.44
CA TYR A 11 -3.43 -6.94 7.60
C TYR A 11 -4.00 -6.21 8.82
N LEU A 12 -3.59 -6.64 10.02
CA LEU A 12 -3.91 -5.96 11.27
C LEU A 12 -2.77 -5.01 11.65
N ALA A 13 -3.13 -3.82 12.13
CA ALA A 13 -2.19 -2.83 12.65
C ALA A 13 -2.70 -2.28 13.97
N ARG A 14 -1.78 -1.81 14.82
CA ARG A 14 -2.09 -1.16 16.10
C ARG A 14 -1.51 0.25 16.10
N ALA A 15 -2.36 1.24 16.37
CA ALA A 15 -1.91 2.60 16.63
C ALA A 15 -1.28 2.65 18.04
N VAL A 16 -0.11 3.29 18.19
CA VAL A 16 0.68 3.24 19.43
C VAL A 16 0.94 4.63 19.99
N THR A 17 1.65 5.48 19.24
CA THR A 17 2.02 6.83 19.69
C THR A 17 1.04 7.85 19.11
N PRO A 18 0.43 8.72 19.94
CA PRO A 18 -0.43 9.79 19.45
C PRO A 18 0.32 10.78 18.56
N GLY A 19 -0.33 11.23 17.48
CA GLY A 19 0.26 12.16 16.53
C GLY A 19 -0.40 12.15 15.15
N VAL A 20 0.09 13.01 14.26
CA VAL A 20 -0.31 13.08 12.85
C VAL A 20 0.87 12.64 12.00
N TYR A 21 0.67 11.58 11.20
CA TYR A 21 1.72 10.91 10.44
C TYR A 21 1.40 10.88 8.95
N GLN A 22 2.43 11.00 8.11
CA GLN A 22 2.30 10.80 6.66
C GLN A 22 2.17 9.31 6.36
N GLN A 23 1.10 8.92 5.67
CA GLN A 23 0.91 7.55 5.21
C GLN A 23 1.55 7.38 3.83
N PRO A 24 2.57 6.52 3.69
CA PRO A 24 3.18 6.23 2.41
C PRO A 24 2.18 5.61 1.42
N ALA A 25 2.36 5.93 0.15
CA ALA A 25 1.64 5.30 -0.93
C ALA A 25 1.91 3.79 -0.97
N VAL A 26 0.86 3.00 -1.24
CA VAL A 26 1.00 1.58 -1.54
C VAL A 26 1.83 1.39 -2.81
N TYR A 27 2.66 0.36 -2.84
CA TYR A 27 3.55 0.05 -3.96
C TYR A 27 3.50 -1.45 -4.28
N VAL A 28 3.50 -1.77 -5.57
CA VAL A 28 3.60 -3.14 -6.09
C VAL A 28 4.49 -3.14 -7.32
N GLU A 29 5.32 -4.16 -7.45
CA GLU A 29 6.19 -4.35 -8.61
C GLU A 29 6.26 -5.83 -9.01
N ASP A 30 6.58 -6.08 -10.27
CA ASP A 30 7.02 -7.39 -10.71
C ASP A 30 8.51 -7.56 -10.39
N MET A 31 8.84 -8.54 -9.53
CA MET A 31 10.20 -8.80 -9.07
C MET A 31 11.18 -9.13 -10.20
N TYR A 32 10.72 -9.67 -11.33
CA TYR A 32 11.56 -10.00 -12.48
C TYR A 32 11.45 -8.99 -13.62
N LYS A 33 10.54 -8.02 -13.51
CA LYS A 33 10.33 -6.93 -14.45
C LYS A 33 10.08 -5.62 -13.69
N PRO A 34 11.09 -5.06 -13.01
CA PRO A 34 10.92 -3.95 -12.07
C PRO A 34 10.40 -2.66 -12.72
N TRP A 35 10.45 -2.52 -14.05
CA TRP A 35 9.81 -1.41 -14.76
C TRP A 35 8.27 -1.51 -14.79
N GLN A 36 7.69 -2.65 -14.43
CA GLN A 36 6.25 -2.85 -14.26
C GLN A 36 5.88 -2.69 -12.79
N PHE A 37 5.48 -1.48 -12.41
CA PHE A 37 5.06 -1.17 -11.05
C PHE A 37 3.77 -0.35 -11.01
N GLY A 38 3.08 -0.40 -9.87
CA GLY A 38 1.93 0.43 -9.55
C GLY A 38 2.17 1.18 -8.24
N ARG A 39 1.75 2.45 -8.19
CA ARG A 39 1.83 3.28 -6.99
C ARG A 39 0.47 3.90 -6.69
N GLY A 40 0.01 3.76 -5.45
CA GLY A 40 -1.23 4.38 -5.00
C GLY A 40 -1.05 5.84 -4.58
N SER A 41 -2.09 6.44 -4.03
CA SER A 41 -2.05 7.78 -3.47
C SER A 41 -1.36 7.81 -2.10
N MET A 42 -0.71 8.93 -1.78
CA MET A 42 -0.27 9.26 -0.42
C MET A 42 -1.48 9.60 0.46
N GLY A 43 -1.31 9.48 1.79
CA GLY A 43 -2.35 9.85 2.74
C GLY A 43 -1.79 10.43 4.04
N THR A 44 -2.67 10.66 5.01
CA THR A 44 -2.33 11.10 6.36
C THR A 44 -3.15 10.30 7.37
N VAL A 45 -2.51 9.88 8.45
CA VAL A 45 -3.15 9.12 9.55
C VAL A 45 -3.01 9.92 10.83
N LYS A 46 -4.14 10.13 11.51
CA LYS A 46 -4.18 10.69 12.87
C LYS A 46 -4.33 9.54 13.87
N VAL A 47 -3.47 9.53 14.88
CA VAL A 47 -3.54 8.64 16.04
C VAL A 47 -3.91 9.49 17.25
N GLU A 48 -5.02 9.14 17.90
CA GLU A 48 -5.52 9.77 19.14
C GLU A 48 -5.13 8.94 20.36
#